data_AF-A0A812R0B1-F1
#
_entry.id   AF-A0A812R0B1-F1
#
_cell.length_a   1.000
_cell.length_b   1.000
_cell.length_c   1.000
_cell.angle_alpha   90.00
_cell.angle_beta   90.00
_cell.angle_gamma   90.00
#
_symmetry.space_group_name_H-M   'P 1'
#
loop_
_entity.id
_entity.type
_entity.pdbx_description
1 polymer ?
#
loop_
_entity_poly.entity_id
_entity_poly.type
_entity_poly.pdbx_seq_one_letter_code
_entity_poly.pdbx_strand_id
1 'polypeptide(L)'
;MCGGEQHRERVSPVCNDMTGLCPLYVSVSEHEVCLDENNELVEKAKKAEVEVTLDLVPHMPHAFQWCSAFLPESRESDDRIIGWMREKLQHKCM
;
A
#
# COMPACT_ATOMS: atom_id res chain seq x y z
N MET A 1 -26.94 -2.76 5.22
CA MET A 1 -26.42 -3.74 4.25
C MET A 1 -25.07 -4.17 4.76
N CYS A 2 -25.02 -5.20 5.62
CA CYS A 2 -23.77 -5.64 6.24
C CYS A 2 -23.41 -6.99 5.62
N GLY A 3 -22.35 -7.02 4.80
CA GLY A 3 -21.80 -8.28 4.32
C GLY A 3 -21.30 -9.09 5.51
N GLY A 4 -21.82 -10.30 5.70
CA GLY A 4 -21.34 -11.21 6.74
C GLY A 4 -19.90 -11.66 6.48
N GLU A 5 -19.31 -12.38 7.44
CA GLU A 5 -17.94 -12.93 7.39
C GLU A 5 -17.60 -13.58 6.03
N GLN A 6 -18.52 -14.42 5.53
CA GLN A 6 -18.40 -15.13 4.26
C GLN A 6 -18.31 -14.20 3.03
N HIS A 7 -18.92 -13.02 3.11
CA HIS A 7 -18.83 -12.02 2.05
C HIS A 7 -17.46 -11.35 2.07
N ARG A 8 -16.95 -11.01 3.27
CA ARG A 8 -15.63 -10.39 3.45
C ARG A 8 -14.50 -11.27 2.92
N GLU A 9 -14.54 -12.58 3.18
CA GLU A 9 -13.53 -13.54 2.68
C GLU A 9 -13.37 -13.52 1.16
N ARG A 10 -14.48 -13.40 0.43
CA ARG A 10 -14.50 -13.47 -1.04
C ARG A 10 -14.12 -12.16 -1.71
N VAL A 11 -14.30 -11.02 -1.04
CA VAL A 11 -14.13 -9.69 -1.65
C VAL A 11 -12.94 -8.93 -1.11
N SER A 12 -12.48 -9.24 0.11
CA SER A 12 -11.37 -8.53 0.73
C SER A 12 -10.05 -9.27 0.50
N PRO A 13 -9.04 -8.64 -0.14
CA PRO A 13 -7.75 -9.28 -0.37
C PRO A 13 -7.04 -9.62 0.94
N VAL A 14 -7.29 -8.86 2.02
CA VAL A 14 -6.72 -9.12 3.34
C VAL A 14 -7.20 -10.42 3.97
N CYS A 15 -8.30 -11.02 3.49
CA CYS A 15 -8.76 -12.32 3.96
C CYS A 15 -8.05 -13.50 3.27
N ASN A 16 -7.35 -13.27 2.16
CA ASN A 16 -6.77 -14.33 1.33
C ASN A 16 -5.29 -14.58 1.62
N ASP A 17 -4.76 -15.72 1.18
CA ASP A 17 -3.32 -16.03 1.30
C ASP A 17 -2.49 -15.04 0.47
N MET A 18 -1.37 -14.58 1.05
CA MET A 18 -0.46 -13.60 0.47
C MET A 18 0.91 -14.20 0.14
N THR A 19 1.12 -15.50 0.37
CA THR A 19 2.40 -16.15 0.06
C THR A 19 2.73 -16.03 -1.43
N GLY A 20 4.01 -15.75 -1.74
CA GLY A 20 4.50 -15.67 -3.12
C GLY A 20 4.10 -14.42 -3.91
N LEU A 21 3.45 -13.43 -3.29
CA LEU A 21 3.24 -12.13 -3.94
C LEU A 21 4.58 -11.43 -4.24
N CYS A 22 4.56 -10.57 -5.25
CA CYS A 22 5.71 -9.69 -5.51
C CYS A 22 5.87 -8.68 -4.36
N PRO A 23 7.05 -8.04 -4.23
CA PRO A 23 7.24 -6.95 -3.29
C PRO A 23 6.12 -5.91 -3.40
N LEU A 24 5.63 -5.43 -2.26
CA LEU A 24 4.53 -4.48 -2.16
C LEU A 24 5.04 -3.13 -1.66
N TYR A 25 4.56 -2.05 -2.30
CA TYR A 25 4.71 -0.69 -1.82
C TYR A 25 3.32 -0.15 -1.44
N VAL A 26 3.13 0.15 -0.17
CA VAL A 26 1.86 0.66 0.38
C VAL A 26 2.08 2.12 0.75
N SER A 27 1.48 3.04 0.00
CA SER A 27 1.54 4.49 0.27
C SER A 27 0.20 4.96 0.82
N VAL A 28 0.20 5.50 2.04
CA VAL A 28 -1.02 5.78 2.80
C VAL A 28 -0.85 7.06 3.61
N SER A 29 -1.96 7.79 3.83
CA SER A 29 -1.96 8.93 4.74
C SER A 29 -2.18 8.49 6.19
N GLU A 30 -1.51 9.15 7.15
CA GLU A 30 -1.82 8.98 8.58
C GLU A 30 -3.22 9.47 8.95
N HIS A 31 -3.81 10.36 8.17
CA HIS A 31 -5.11 10.98 8.43
C HIS A 31 -6.18 10.39 7.51
N GLU A 32 -6.23 9.05 7.44
CA GLU A 32 -7.10 8.31 6.54
C GLU A 32 -7.95 7.28 7.29
N VAL A 33 -9.23 7.17 6.92
CA VAL A 33 -10.15 6.19 7.51
C VAL A 33 -9.70 4.75 7.23
N CYS A 34 -9.04 4.51 6.09
CA CYS A 34 -8.53 3.21 5.67
C CYS A 34 -7.14 2.88 6.24
N LEU A 35 -6.59 3.67 7.18
CA LEU A 35 -5.26 3.42 7.73
C LEU A 35 -5.17 2.04 8.40
N ASP A 36 -6.19 1.67 9.18
CA ASP A 36 -6.21 0.36 9.86
C ASP A 36 -6.23 -0.82 8.88
N GLU A 37 -6.96 -0.68 7.77
CA GLU A 37 -7.02 -1.70 6.72
C GLU A 37 -5.66 -1.85 6.00
N ASN A 38 -4.95 -0.74 5.77
CA ASN A 38 -3.59 -0.77 5.23
C ASN A 38 -2.60 -1.39 6.22
N ASN A 39 -2.73 -1.10 7.52
CA ASN A 39 -1.91 -1.73 8.55
C ASN A 39 -2.16 -3.24 8.62
N GLU A 40 -3.42 -3.69 8.53
CA GLU A 40 -3.76 -5.12 8.48
C GLU A 40 -3.14 -5.80 7.25
N LEU A 41 -3.23 -5.17 6.07
CA LEU A 41 -2.61 -5.64 4.83
C LEU A 41 -1.09 -5.82 4.99
N VAL A 42 -0.41 -4.78 5.49
CA VAL A 42 1.05 -4.76 5.66
C VAL A 42 1.50 -5.86 6.61
N GLU A 43 0.84 -6.00 7.75
CA GLU A 43 1.19 -7.02 8.75
C GLU A 43 0.93 -8.43 8.24
N LYS A 44 -0.16 -8.66 7.50
CA LYS A 44 -0.43 -9.97 6.91
C LYS A 44 0.57 -10.33 5.81
N ALA A 45 0.93 -9.38 4.95
CA ALA A 45 1.91 -9.59 3.89
C ALA A 45 3.30 -9.89 4.47
N LYS A 46 3.75 -9.16 5.49
CA LYS A 46 5.01 -9.47 6.20
C LYS A 46 5.02 -10.87 6.81
N LYS A 47 3.91 -11.30 7.43
CA LYS A 47 3.77 -12.66 7.99
C LYS A 47 3.82 -13.75 6.94
N ALA A 48 3.44 -13.44 5.70
CA ALA A 48 3.56 -14.32 4.54
C ALA A 48 4.94 -14.24 3.85
N GLU A 49 5.93 -13.63 4.52
CA GLU A 49 7.30 -13.43 4.02
C GLU A 49 7.39 -12.61 2.72
N VAL A 50 6.36 -11.79 2.44
CA VAL A 50 6.38 -10.82 1.34
C VAL A 50 7.21 -9.61 1.75
N GLU A 51 8.06 -9.13 0.86
CA GLU A 51 8.76 -7.86 1.06
C GLU A 51 7.76 -6.70 0.97
N VAL A 52 7.63 -5.91 2.03
CA VAL A 52 6.68 -4.79 2.09
C VAL A 52 7.40 -3.51 2.49
N THR A 53 7.17 -2.45 1.72
CA THR A 53 7.51 -1.07 2.06
C THR A 53 6.24 -0.32 2.40
N LEU A 54 6.15 0.24 3.61
CA LEU A 54 5.06 1.12 4.04
C LEU A 54 5.55 2.57 4.05
N ASP A 55 4.97 3.40 3.19
CA ASP A 55 5.18 4.85 3.11
C ASP A 55 3.99 5.56 3.74
N LEU A 56 4.16 5.99 4.99
CA LEU A 56 3.13 6.64 5.79
C LEU A 56 3.40 8.15 5.83
N VAL A 57 2.45 8.95 5.34
CA VAL A 57 2.64 10.40 5.18
C VAL A 57 1.70 11.19 6.10
N PRO A 58 2.22 12.07 6.96
CA PRO A 58 1.41 12.82 7.91
C PRO A 58 0.54 13.88 7.23
N HIS A 59 -0.63 14.14 7.80
CA HIS A 59 -1.53 15.26 7.45
C HIS A 59 -2.03 15.32 5.99
N MET A 60 -2.03 14.18 5.27
CA MET A 60 -2.48 14.13 3.88
C MET A 60 -3.95 13.71 3.75
N PRO A 61 -4.69 14.13 2.71
CA PRO A 61 -5.99 13.56 2.40
C PRO A 61 -5.87 12.13 1.82
N HIS A 62 -6.99 11.41 1.74
CA HIS A 62 -7.07 10.15 1.01
C HIS A 62 -6.63 10.35 -0.45
N ALA A 63 -5.79 9.44 -0.95
CA ALA A 63 -5.25 9.46 -2.32
C ALA A 63 -4.54 10.77 -2.70
N PHE A 64 -3.83 11.38 -1.75
CA PHE A 64 -3.15 12.67 -1.94
C PHE A 64 -2.16 12.69 -3.12
N GLN A 65 -1.64 11.54 -3.58
CA GLN A 65 -0.75 11.41 -4.74
C GLN A 65 -1.35 12.01 -6.02
N TRP A 66 -2.69 12.12 -6.12
CA TRP A 66 -3.36 12.80 -7.23
C TRP A 66 -3.11 14.32 -7.26
N CYS A 67 -2.66 14.88 -6.15
CA CYS A 67 -2.49 16.32 -5.95
C CYS A 67 -1.09 16.81 -6.33
N SER A 68 -0.26 16.01 -6.98
CA SER A 68 1.13 16.34 -7.31
C SER A 68 1.29 17.64 -8.10
N ALA A 69 0.26 18.09 -8.82
CA ALA A 69 0.32 19.39 -9.48
C ALA A 69 0.50 20.57 -8.50
N PHE A 70 -0.06 20.49 -7.29
CA PHE A 70 -0.18 21.61 -6.35
C PHE A 70 0.26 21.31 -4.92
N LEU A 71 0.49 20.04 -4.55
CA LEU A 71 0.95 19.63 -3.22
C LEU A 71 2.39 19.10 -3.31
N PRO A 72 3.39 19.77 -2.70
CA PRO A 72 4.78 19.30 -2.71
C PRO A 72 4.95 17.89 -2.14
N GLU A 73 4.27 17.58 -1.04
CA GLU A 73 4.31 16.28 -0.36
C GLU A 73 3.83 15.15 -1.28
N SER A 74 2.86 15.45 -2.15
CA SER A 74 2.40 14.52 -3.18
C SER A 74 3.48 14.24 -4.22
N ARG A 75 4.21 15.27 -4.68
CA ARG A 75 5.36 15.08 -5.59
C ARG A 75 6.46 14.25 -4.95
N GLU A 76 6.75 14.51 -3.67
CA GLU A 76 7.75 13.75 -2.92
C GLU A 76 7.34 12.27 -2.78
N SER A 77 6.06 11.98 -2.54
CA SER A 77 5.55 10.61 -2.55
C SER A 77 5.67 9.94 -3.93
N ASP A 78 5.34 10.66 -5.01
CA ASP A 78 5.53 10.14 -6.37
C ASP A 78 7.01 9.79 -6.62
N ASP A 79 7.93 10.67 -6.21
CA ASP A 79 9.37 10.44 -6.35
C ASP A 79 9.83 9.19 -5.56
N ARG A 80 9.30 8.97 -4.35
CA ARG A 80 9.56 7.75 -3.56
C ARG A 80 9.01 6.49 -4.24
N ILE A 81 7.79 6.54 -4.77
CA ILE A 81 7.17 5.42 -5.52
C ILE A 81 8.00 5.10 -6.77
N ILE A 82 8.35 6.11 -7.56
CA ILE A 82 9.14 5.95 -8.79
C ILE A 82 10.53 5.39 -8.47
N GLY A 83 11.18 5.88 -7.42
CA GLY A 83 12.47 5.38 -6.95
C GLY A 83 12.42 3.90 -6.59
N TRP A 84 11.43 3.52 -5.79
CA TRP A 84 11.20 2.12 -5.40
C TRP A 84 10.91 1.23 -6.61
N MET A 85 10.05 1.67 -7.54
CA MET A 85 9.75 0.91 -8.76
C MET A 85 11.01 0.69 -9.60
N ARG A 86 11.85 1.71 -9.78
CA ARG A 86 13.11 1.58 -10.52
C ARG A 86 14.04 0.57 -9.87
N GLU A 87 14.21 0.63 -8.55
CA GLU A 87 14.98 -0.35 -7.78
C GLU A 87 14.46 -1.78 -8.04
N LYS A 88 13.16 -2.03 -7.81
CA LYS A 88 12.58 -3.39 -7.93
C LYS A 88 12.55 -3.93 -9.35
N LEU A 89 12.38 -3.08 -10.36
CA LEU A 89 12.36 -3.50 -11.76
C LEU A 89 13.76 -3.76 -12.32
N GLN A 90 14.78 -3.05 -11.85
CA GLN A 90 16.17 -3.26 -12.29
C GLN A 90 16.70 -4.64 -11.86
N HIS A 91 16.28 -5.15 -10.70
CA HIS A 91 16.65 -6.48 -10.21
C HIS A 91 16.08 -7.65 -11.03
N LYS A 92 15.15 -7.42 -11.96
CA LYS A 92 14.56 -8.46 -12.81
C LYS A 92 15.24 -8.65 -14.17
N CYS A 93 16.20 -7.79 -14.53
CA CYS A 93 16.91 -7.84 -15.82
C CYS A 93 18.32 -8.48 -15.76
N MET A 94 18.64 -9.21 -14.69
CA MET A 94 19.82 -10.08 -14.57
C MET A 94 19.38 -11.51 -14.26
#